data_AF-A0AAD0JGW4-F1
#
_entry.id   AF-A0AAD0JGW4-F1
#
_cell.length_a   1.000
_cell.length_b   1.000
_cell.length_c   1.000
_cell.angle_alpha   90.00
_cell.angle_beta   90.00
_cell.angle_gamma   90.00
#
_symmetry.space_group_name_H-M   'P 1'
#
loop_
_entity.id
_entity.type
_entity.pdbx_description
1 polymer ?
#
loop_
_entity_poly.entity_id
_entity_poly.type
_entity_poly.pdbx_seq_one_letter_code
_entity_poly.pdbx_strand_id
1 'polypeptide(L)'
;MTNRAASLPRLYALIADIANQVPDDIAREIECALDEQNLPLQAPTFFACLDAIRRADGANGQPCSPRRLAASEHASLSRSLAGLSALLDILQAAERARVEGGPDEQMGSFHTDGLIVAARQLVCEATHCLESGTP
;
A
#
# COMPACT_ATOMS: atom_id res chain seq x y z
N MET A 1 -18.66 -12.91 -23.55
CA MET A 1 -18.21 -11.49 -23.57
C MET A 1 -16.83 -11.47 -22.97
N THR A 2 -15.79 -11.37 -23.81
CA THR A 2 -14.40 -11.28 -23.36
C THR A 2 -14.19 -9.94 -22.66
N ASN A 3 -13.62 -9.97 -21.45
CA ASN A 3 -13.39 -8.77 -20.66
C ASN A 3 -12.27 -7.94 -21.31
N ARG A 4 -12.64 -6.87 -22.02
CA ARG A 4 -11.71 -6.03 -22.80
C ARG A 4 -10.63 -5.38 -21.93
N ALA A 5 -10.94 -5.10 -20.66
CA ALA A 5 -9.96 -4.62 -19.67
C ALA A 5 -8.91 -5.69 -19.31
N ALA A 6 -9.26 -6.97 -19.39
CA ALA A 6 -8.32 -8.06 -19.16
C ALA A 6 -7.37 -8.29 -20.36
N SER A 7 -7.77 -7.90 -21.57
CA SER A 7 -6.94 -8.04 -22.78
C SER A 7 -6.07 -6.82 -23.08
N LEU A 8 -6.35 -5.66 -22.48
CA LEU A 8 -5.65 -4.39 -22.72
C LEU A 8 -5.26 -3.72 -21.39
N PRO A 9 -4.54 -4.43 -20.50
CA PRO A 9 -4.31 -3.99 -19.14
C PRO A 9 -3.50 -2.68 -19.06
N ARG A 10 -2.53 -2.45 -19.95
CA ARG A 10 -1.70 -1.24 -19.91
C ARG A 10 -2.42 -0.02 -20.47
N LEU A 11 -3.18 -0.18 -21.54
CA LEU A 11 -4.02 0.89 -22.08
C LEU A 11 -5.05 1.34 -21.03
N TYR A 12 -5.70 0.38 -20.36
CA TYR A 12 -6.63 0.69 -19.27
C TYR A 12 -5.95 1.32 -18.06
N ALA A 13 -4.71 0.95 -17.73
CA ALA A 13 -3.96 1.63 -16.69
C ALA A 13 -3.63 3.09 -17.04
N LEU A 14 -3.44 3.40 -18.33
CA LEU A 14 -3.04 4.73 -18.78
C LEU A 14 -4.23 5.70 -18.92
N ILE A 15 -5.34 5.25 -19.49
CA ILE A 15 -6.49 6.11 -19.83
C ILE A 15 -7.83 5.63 -19.27
N ALA A 16 -7.83 4.59 -18.43
CA ALA A 16 -9.01 4.04 -17.78
C ALA A 16 -10.16 3.77 -18.78
N ASP A 17 -11.37 4.20 -18.44
CA ASP A 17 -12.57 3.93 -19.22
C ASP A 17 -12.58 4.60 -20.61
N ILE A 18 -11.71 5.58 -20.85
CA ILE A 18 -11.54 6.20 -22.18
C ILE A 18 -11.04 5.15 -23.19
N ALA A 19 -10.38 4.08 -22.74
CA ALA A 19 -9.97 2.95 -23.58
C ALA A 19 -11.14 2.26 -24.32
N ASN A 20 -12.37 2.41 -23.83
CA ASN A 20 -13.57 1.90 -24.52
C ASN A 20 -13.95 2.67 -25.78
N GLN A 21 -13.44 3.90 -25.93
CA GLN A 21 -13.70 4.74 -27.10
C GLN A 21 -12.66 4.55 -28.20
N VAL A 22 -11.58 3.79 -27.92
CA VAL A 22 -10.50 3.51 -28.87
C VAL A 22 -10.90 2.32 -29.75
N PRO A 23 -10.75 2.40 -31.09
CA PRO A 23 -10.93 1.26 -31.98
C PRO A 23 -10.05 0.05 -31.60
N ASP A 24 -10.54 -1.18 -31.79
CA ASP A 24 -9.88 -2.42 -31.31
C ASP A 24 -8.51 -2.69 -31.92
N ASP A 25 -8.32 -2.32 -33.19
CA ASP A 25 -7.06 -2.39 -33.92
C ASP A 25 -6.02 -1.46 -33.30
N ILE A 26 -6.39 -0.20 -33.09
CA ILE A 26 -5.54 0.83 -32.48
C ILE A 26 -5.24 0.50 -31.01
N ALA A 27 -6.23 0.06 -30.26
CA ALA A 27 -6.07 -0.29 -28.85
C ALA A 27 -5.04 -1.42 -28.66
N ARG A 28 -5.04 -2.41 -29.55
CA ARG A 28 -4.12 -3.54 -29.52
C ARG A 28 -2.71 -3.16 -29.95
N GLU A 29 -2.59 -2.27 -30.94
CA GLU A 29 -1.31 -1.73 -31.37
C GLU A 29 -0.66 -0.87 -30.27
N ILE A 30 -1.45 -0.03 -29.58
CA ILE A 30 -0.98 0.74 -28.43
C ILE A 30 -0.57 -0.17 -27.28
N GLU A 31 -1.35 -1.21 -26.96
CA GLU A 31 -0.99 -2.19 -25.93
C GLU A 31 0.35 -2.88 -26.23
N CYS A 32 0.58 -3.30 -27.48
CA CYS A 32 1.86 -3.85 -27.92
C CYS A 32 3.00 -2.84 -27.77
N ALA A 33 2.82 -1.59 -28.21
CA ALA A 33 3.84 -0.55 -28.07
C ALA A 33 4.14 -0.21 -26.60
N LEU A 34 3.14 -0.28 -25.71
CA LEU A 34 3.32 -0.08 -24.27
C LEU A 34 4.04 -1.27 -23.61
N ASP A 35 3.83 -2.49 -24.10
CA ASP A 35 4.55 -3.69 -23.66
C ASP A 35 6.02 -3.68 -24.08
N GLU A 36 6.29 -3.31 -25.33
CA GLU A 36 7.66 -3.18 -25.87
C GLU A 36 8.51 -2.13 -25.14
N GLN A 37 7.89 -1.04 -24.70
CA GLN A 37 8.57 -0.01 -23.90
C GLN A 37 8.85 -0.43 -22.46
N ASN A 38 8.41 -1.63 -22.06
CA ASN A 38 8.58 -2.20 -20.73
C ASN A 38 8.19 -1.20 -19.62
N LEU A 39 7.20 -0.34 -19.92
CA LEU A 39 6.67 0.62 -18.96
C LEU A 39 6.12 -0.21 -17.80
N PRO A 40 6.64 -0.02 -16.57
CA PRO A 40 6.08 -0.70 -15.43
C PRO A 40 4.61 -0.30 -15.37
N LEU A 41 3.72 -1.28 -15.24
CA LEU A 41 2.34 -1.04 -14.79
C LEU A 41 2.48 -0.20 -13.53
N GLN A 42 2.26 1.11 -13.65
CA GLN A 42 2.53 2.03 -12.57
C GLN A 42 1.54 1.66 -11.47
N ALA A 43 2.03 0.89 -10.48
CA ALA A 43 1.34 0.79 -9.22
C ALA A 43 1.12 2.24 -8.78
N PRO A 44 -0.09 2.61 -8.34
CA PRO A 44 -0.35 3.95 -7.82
C PRO A 44 0.81 4.35 -6.92
N THR A 45 1.34 5.56 -7.07
CA THR A 45 2.56 6.02 -6.40
C THR A 45 2.55 5.68 -4.90
N PHE A 46 1.37 5.72 -4.27
CA PHE A 46 1.09 5.21 -2.93
C PHE A 46 1.62 3.77 -2.69
N PHE A 47 1.22 2.80 -3.51
CA PHE A 47 1.65 1.41 -3.39
C PHE A 47 3.12 1.24 -3.76
N ALA A 48 3.66 2.01 -4.69
CA ALA A 48 5.09 1.99 -5.01
C ALA A 48 5.95 2.51 -3.84
N CYS A 49 5.53 3.59 -3.19
CA CYS A 49 6.15 4.13 -1.97
C CYS A 49 6.00 3.15 -0.80
N LEU A 50 4.82 2.58 -0.60
CA LEU A 50 4.56 1.59 0.45
C LEU A 50 5.42 0.34 0.27
N ASP A 51 5.59 -0.15 -0.96
CA ASP A 51 6.47 -1.27 -1.27
C ASP A 51 7.94 -0.92 -1.05
N ALA A 52 8.37 0.30 -1.39
CA ALA A 52 9.73 0.75 -1.14
C ALA A 52 10.03 0.82 0.37
N ILE A 53 9.11 1.36 1.18
CA ILE A 53 9.21 1.40 2.65
C ILE A 53 9.25 -0.03 3.22
N ARG A 54 8.35 -0.90 2.76
CA ARG A 54 8.27 -2.31 3.20
C ARG A 54 9.51 -3.13 2.83
N ARG A 55 10.19 -2.81 1.72
CA ARG A 55 11.43 -3.45 1.29
C ARG A 55 12.66 -2.89 1.99
N ALA A 56 12.58 -1.69 2.57
CA ALA A 56 13.70 -1.02 3.20
C ALA A 56 14.00 -1.54 4.61
N ASP A 57 13.00 -1.95 5.41
CA ASP A 57 13.25 -2.31 6.81
C ASP A 57 12.42 -3.50 7.32
N GLY A 58 13.10 -4.61 7.55
CA GLY A 58 12.82 -5.45 8.72
C GLY A 58 13.72 -4.99 9.87
N ALA A 59 13.33 -5.18 11.14
CA ALA A 59 14.13 -4.77 12.31
C ALA A 59 15.58 -5.34 12.37
N ASN A 60 15.94 -6.20 11.43
CA ASN A 60 17.21 -6.87 11.19
C ASN A 60 17.60 -6.94 9.70
N GLY A 61 16.98 -6.14 8.83
CA GLY A 61 17.28 -6.08 7.39
C GLY A 61 16.89 -7.33 6.58
N GLN A 62 15.97 -8.16 7.08
CA GLN A 62 15.53 -9.39 6.42
C GLN A 62 14.03 -9.37 6.07
N PRO A 63 13.61 -10.01 4.95
CA PRO A 63 12.22 -10.03 4.51
C PRO A 63 11.28 -10.75 5.50
N CYS A 64 10.20 -10.07 5.90
CA CYS A 64 9.19 -10.60 6.82
C CYS A 64 8.45 -11.82 6.23
N SER A 65 8.69 -13.01 6.78
CA SER A 65 7.90 -14.20 6.48
C SER A 65 6.68 -14.29 7.40
N PRO A 66 5.48 -14.64 6.87
CA PRO A 66 4.27 -14.74 7.68
C PRO A 66 4.33 -15.98 8.57
N ARG A 67 4.77 -15.81 9.82
CA ARG A 67 4.79 -16.88 10.82
C ARG A 67 3.69 -16.65 11.85
N ARG A 68 2.71 -17.56 11.91
CA ARG A 68 1.78 -17.67 13.05
C ARG A 68 2.59 -18.16 14.25
N LEU A 69 2.68 -17.35 15.30
CA LEU A 69 3.39 -17.68 16.55
C LEU A 69 2.48 -17.35 17.74
N ALA A 70 2.38 -18.29 18.67
CA ALA A 70 1.80 -18.06 19.99
C ALA A 70 2.52 -16.86 20.63
N ALA A 71 1.75 -15.87 21.08
CA ALA A 71 2.28 -14.61 21.57
C ALA A 71 2.91 -14.81 22.94
N SER A 72 4.24 -14.80 23.02
CA SER A 72 4.86 -14.25 24.23
C SER A 72 4.56 -12.75 24.26
N GLU A 73 4.41 -12.18 25.45
CA GLU A 73 4.07 -10.75 25.62
C GLU A 73 5.07 -9.84 24.89
N HIS A 74 6.36 -10.20 24.90
CA HIS A 74 7.39 -9.51 24.11
C HIS A 74 7.14 -9.59 22.60
N ALA A 75 6.70 -10.73 22.06
CA ALA A 75 6.35 -10.85 20.65
C ALA A 75 5.06 -10.09 20.29
N SER A 76 4.14 -9.92 21.24
CA SER A 76 2.95 -9.07 21.07
C SER A 76 3.34 -7.60 21.07
N LEU A 77 4.12 -7.15 22.05
CA LEU A 77 4.64 -5.78 22.16
C LEU A 77 5.45 -5.38 20.92
N SER A 78 6.42 -6.19 20.50
CA SER A 78 7.22 -5.90 19.30
C SER A 78 6.36 -5.80 18.04
N ARG A 79 5.29 -6.59 17.94
CA ARG A 79 4.36 -6.53 16.80
C ARG A 79 3.50 -5.27 16.85
N SER A 80 3.02 -4.87 18.01
CA SER A 80 2.25 -3.64 18.18
C SER A 80 3.08 -2.40 17.86
N LEU A 81 4.35 -2.36 18.30
CA LEU A 81 5.28 -1.28 17.97
C LEU A 81 5.64 -1.26 16.48
N ALA A 82 5.87 -2.42 15.85
CA ALA A 82 6.10 -2.49 14.41
C ALA A 82 4.88 -2.03 13.60
N GLY A 83 3.67 -2.41 14.04
CA GLY A 83 2.42 -1.94 13.43
C GLY A 83 2.25 -0.43 13.57
N LEU A 84 2.59 0.15 14.73
CA LEU A 84 2.57 1.60 14.94
C LEU A 84 3.53 2.33 14.01
N SER A 85 4.75 1.83 13.86
CA SER A 85 5.73 2.40 12.93
C SER A 85 5.18 2.43 11.49
N ALA A 86 4.62 1.32 11.01
CA ALA A 86 4.04 1.24 9.67
C ALA A 86 2.85 2.21 9.48
N LEU A 87 1.98 2.38 10.49
CA LEU A 87 0.89 3.34 10.42
C LEU A 87 1.40 4.79 10.36
N LEU A 88 2.46 5.11 11.10
CA LEU A 88 3.09 6.44 11.05
C LEU A 88 3.68 6.72 9.66
N ASP A 89 4.33 5.73 9.04
CA ASP A 89 4.86 5.86 7.68
C ASP A 89 3.75 6.15 6.66
N ILE A 90 2.61 5.44 6.78
CA ILE A 90 1.44 5.66 5.90
C ILE A 90 0.86 7.07 6.10
N LEU A 91 0.68 7.49 7.36
CA LEU A 91 0.15 8.82 7.67
C LEU A 91 1.10 9.93 7.18
N GLN A 92 2.41 9.72 7.30
CA GLN A 92 3.40 10.65 6.79
C GLN A 92 3.40 10.70 5.25
N ALA A 93 3.27 9.56 4.58
CA ALA A 93 3.14 9.51 3.13
C ALA A 93 1.86 10.23 2.64
N ALA A 94 0.75 10.04 3.35
CA ALA A 94 -0.50 10.74 3.07
C ALA A 94 -0.38 12.25 3.23
N GLU A 95 0.32 12.72 4.27
CA GLU A 95 0.57 14.15 4.46
C GLU A 95 1.45 14.73 3.35
N ARG A 96 2.48 14.00 2.91
CA ARG A 96 3.28 14.42 1.75
C ARG A 96 2.45 14.48 0.47
N ALA A 97 1.63 13.48 0.20
CA ALA A 97 0.73 13.48 -0.95
C ALA A 97 -0.29 14.64 -0.91
N ARG A 98 -0.73 15.05 0.29
CA ARG A 98 -1.60 16.22 0.47
C ARG A 98 -0.91 17.54 0.12
N VAL A 99 0.40 17.64 0.38
CA VAL A 99 1.20 18.86 0.13
C VAL A 99 1.71 18.92 -1.31
N GLU A 100 2.14 17.79 -1.85
CA GLU A 100 2.90 17.71 -3.11
C GLU A 100 2.09 17.12 -4.28
N GLY A 101 1.01 16.37 -4.00
CA GLY A 101 0.24 15.63 -5.01
C GLY A 101 -1.06 16.32 -5.44
N GLY A 102 -1.66 15.80 -6.53
CA GLY A 102 -2.97 16.22 -7.01
C GLY A 102 -4.14 15.77 -6.11
N PRO A 103 -5.35 16.31 -6.30
CA PRO A 103 -6.53 15.94 -5.50
C PRO A 103 -6.84 14.44 -5.50
N ASP A 104 -6.56 13.76 -6.62
CA ASP A 104 -6.80 12.32 -6.81
C ASP A 104 -5.72 11.44 -6.14
N GLU A 105 -4.62 12.05 -5.66
CA GLU A 105 -3.52 11.37 -4.99
C GLU A 105 -3.62 11.45 -3.46
N GLN A 106 -4.62 12.18 -2.96
CA GLN A 106 -4.82 12.40 -1.53
C GLN A 106 -5.54 11.22 -0.88
N MET A 107 -5.10 10.86 0.32
CA MET A 107 -5.80 9.87 1.13
C MET A 107 -7.10 10.48 1.69
N GLY A 108 -8.23 9.85 1.39
CA GLY A 108 -9.54 10.30 1.87
C GLY A 108 -9.67 10.28 3.40
N SER A 109 -10.50 11.18 3.94
CA SER A 109 -10.71 11.33 5.39
C SER A 109 -11.10 10.04 6.11
N PHE A 110 -11.95 9.21 5.48
CA PHE A 110 -12.34 7.91 6.02
C PHE A 110 -11.13 6.99 6.29
N HIS A 111 -10.14 6.99 5.40
CA HIS A 111 -8.94 6.17 5.57
C HIS A 111 -8.04 6.73 6.66
N THR A 112 -7.86 8.05 6.71
CA THR A 112 -7.09 8.73 7.76
C THR A 112 -7.68 8.46 9.15
N ASP A 113 -8.99 8.60 9.31
CA ASP A 113 -9.69 8.32 10.57
C ASP A 113 -9.54 6.85 10.98
N GLY A 114 -9.68 5.93 10.01
CA GLY A 114 -9.47 4.50 10.24
C GLY A 114 -8.06 4.15 10.73
N LEU A 115 -7.03 4.77 10.14
CA LEU A 115 -5.63 4.58 10.55
C LEU A 115 -5.36 5.14 11.95
N ILE A 116 -5.96 6.28 12.31
CA ILE A 116 -5.85 6.86 13.65
C ILE A 116 -6.49 5.92 14.69
N VAL A 117 -7.66 5.34 14.39
CA VAL A 117 -8.31 4.35 15.27
C VAL A 117 -7.43 3.10 15.42
N ALA A 118 -6.87 2.59 14.32
CA ALA A 118 -5.96 1.44 14.35
C ALA A 118 -4.72 1.72 15.21
N ALA A 119 -4.11 2.90 15.07
CA ALA A 119 -2.97 3.31 15.89
C ALA A 119 -3.33 3.33 17.38
N ARG A 120 -4.51 3.85 17.75
CA ARG A 120 -4.98 3.83 19.14
C ARG A 120 -5.10 2.41 19.69
N GLN A 121 -5.63 1.48 18.91
CA GLN A 121 -5.75 0.08 19.34
C GLN A 121 -4.39 -0.60 19.53
N LEU A 122 -3.42 -0.32 18.64
CA LEU A 122 -2.06 -0.84 18.79
C LEU A 122 -1.36 -0.26 20.02
N VAL A 123 -1.58 1.01 20.35
CA VAL A 123 -1.10 1.60 21.62
C VAL A 123 -1.73 0.89 22.82
N CYS A 124 -3.05 0.69 22.82
CA CYS A 124 -3.72 -0.03 23.92
C CYS A 124 -3.15 -1.45 24.11
N GLU A 125 -2.92 -2.19 23.03
CA GLU A 125 -2.31 -3.52 23.08
C GLU A 125 -0.86 -3.47 23.59
N ALA A 126 -0.06 -2.50 23.12
CA ALA A 126 1.31 -2.32 23.60
C ALA A 126 1.36 -1.99 25.10
N THR A 127 0.49 -1.10 25.57
CA THR A 127 0.36 -0.77 27.00
C THR A 127 -0.07 -1.99 27.81
N HIS A 128 -1.06 -2.75 27.35
CA HIS A 128 -1.49 -3.98 28.01
C HIS A 128 -0.35 -4.98 28.14
N CYS A 129 0.47 -5.18 27.09
CA CYS A 129 1.64 -6.06 27.14
C CYS A 129 2.73 -5.58 28.11
N LEU A 130 2.84 -4.28 28.34
CA LEU A 130 3.80 -3.72 29.31
C LEU A 130 3.31 -3.91 30.75
N GLU A 131 2.01 -3.77 30.99
CA GLU A 131 1.38 -3.97 32.30
C GLU A 131 1.28 -5.45 32.68
N SER A 132 1.10 -6.34 31.71
CA SER A 132 1.04 -7.80 31.96
C SER A 132 2.42 -8.42 32.20
N GLY A 133 3.48 -7.78 31.69
CA GLY A 133 4.88 -8.21 31.85
C GLY A 133 5.60 -7.70 33.11
N THR A 134 4.94 -6.92 33.97
CA THR A 134 5.48 -6.55 35.29
C THR A 134 5.22 -7.67 36.31
N PRO A 135 6.26 -8.19 37.01
CA PRO A 135 6.12 -9.28 37.98
C PRO A 135 5.32 -8.90 39.23
#